data_AF-A0A8C7HD56-F1
#
_entry.id   AF-A0A8C7HD56-F1
#
_cell.length_a   1.000
_cell.length_b   1.000
_cell.length_c   1.000
_cell.angle_alpha   90.00
_cell.angle_beta   90.00
_cell.angle_gamma   90.00
#
_symmetry.space_group_name_H-M   'P 1'
#
loop_
_entity.id
_entity.type
_entity.pdbx_description
1 polymer ?
#
loop_
_entity_poly.entity_id
_entity_poly.type
_entity_poly.pdbx_seq_one_letter_code
_entity_poly.pdbx_strand_id
1 'polypeptide(L)'
;MTDQGNNNQHISRNPFAALFSSLADAKQFASGQKPPSVHAFGSQSESENSDSIEDNDDSVAEISRSFLSRQELCEQLNINHMIQRIFLITLDNSDPSLRGGNGIPPRCVFLEEMAAEMDGQDWLDMDNIEQALFNRLLMLEPGNHLIYMTSCNAVNLSADRDAGDKCAIPFLYACYQRAKEEVTKVPEKLLSYAVRCKNLTVSNTRTVLLTPEIYISQNVYEQLLDLLLEGVGGAQLEEVVEFVEEVIAGLLTDQEVRTFSEVIGPVLDIFQGRVKDLDLCQLLLFSYLDLLLYFSRQKDIATVLVEHIQPKDPNNGLQYQKTLLGTVLSISCLLKTPGVVEGHGFFLNPSRSSPQEMKVQESNIHQVRKRYICSMCTIFMLPGLKFHFCVF
;
A
#
# COMPACT_ATOMS: atom_id res chain seq x y z
N MET A 1 4.79 24.38 -69.55
CA MET A 1 3.79 24.13 -68.50
C MET A 1 3.31 22.72 -68.70
N THR A 2 3.95 21.78 -68.01
CA THR A 2 3.85 20.35 -68.29
C THR A 2 3.25 19.66 -67.07
N ASP A 3 2.21 18.88 -67.35
CA ASP A 3 1.52 17.96 -66.45
C ASP A 3 2.48 17.03 -65.70
N GLN A 4 2.33 16.97 -64.38
CA GLN A 4 2.70 15.81 -63.56
C GLN A 4 1.65 15.57 -62.50
N GLY A 5 0.52 15.02 -62.95
CA GLY A 5 -0.39 14.28 -62.09
C GLY A 5 0.06 12.82 -62.00
N ASN A 6 -0.08 12.27 -60.79
CA ASN A 6 -0.22 10.84 -60.48
C ASN A 6 1.07 9.99 -60.34
N ASN A 7 1.53 9.82 -59.10
CA ASN A 7 2.33 8.66 -58.67
C ASN A 7 2.17 8.26 -57.16
N ASN A 8 1.25 8.87 -56.41
CA ASN A 8 1.15 8.67 -54.95
C ASN A 8 0.25 7.48 -54.52
N GLN A 9 -0.30 6.68 -55.44
CA GLN A 9 -1.23 5.61 -55.06
C GLN A 9 -0.57 4.32 -54.56
N HIS A 10 0.76 4.19 -54.61
CA HIS A 10 1.47 2.97 -54.18
C HIS A 10 2.28 3.09 -52.87
N ILE A 11 2.34 4.27 -52.25
CA ILE A 11 3.17 4.51 -51.05
C ILE A 11 2.42 4.17 -49.76
N SER A 12 1.10 4.30 -49.72
CA SER A 12 0.27 4.05 -48.52
C SER A 12 0.13 2.58 -48.11
N ARG A 13 0.64 1.64 -48.92
CA ARG A 13 0.69 0.20 -48.63
C ARG A 13 2.08 -0.31 -48.24
N ASN A 14 3.09 0.56 -48.24
CA ASN A 14 4.43 0.18 -47.82
C ASN A 14 4.59 0.42 -46.30
N PRO A 15 4.79 -0.62 -45.47
CA PRO A 15 4.97 -0.46 -44.02
C PRO A 15 6.21 0.38 -43.65
N PHE A 16 7.11 0.61 -44.59
CA PHE A 16 8.30 1.45 -44.43
C PHE A 16 8.11 2.89 -44.93
N ALA A 17 6.93 3.27 -45.41
CA ALA A 17 6.67 4.63 -45.91
C ALA A 17 6.80 5.71 -44.83
N ALA A 18 6.64 5.35 -43.55
CA ALA A 18 6.82 6.27 -42.42
C ALA A 18 8.30 6.53 -42.07
N LEU A 19 9.25 5.72 -42.57
CA LEU A 19 10.68 5.87 -42.27
C LEU A 19 11.34 7.01 -43.05
N PHE A 20 10.71 7.50 -44.12
CA PHE A 20 11.27 8.54 -44.96
C PHE A 20 10.25 9.65 -45.16
N SER A 21 10.62 10.87 -44.78
CA SER A 21 9.80 12.08 -44.95
C SER A 21 9.55 12.43 -46.42
N SER A 22 10.37 11.92 -47.35
CA SER A 22 10.20 12.14 -48.78
C SER A 22 10.81 11.02 -49.63
N LEU A 23 10.38 10.93 -50.89
CA LEU A 23 11.00 10.06 -51.90
C LEU A 23 12.48 10.42 -52.17
N ALA A 24 12.88 11.67 -51.89
CA ALA A 24 14.27 12.10 -52.00
C ALA A 24 15.12 11.52 -50.86
N ASP A 25 14.59 11.50 -49.63
CA ASP A 25 15.25 10.85 -48.47
C ASP A 25 15.40 9.35 -48.70
N ALA A 26 14.34 8.70 -49.20
CA ALA A 26 14.38 7.28 -49.52
C ALA A 26 15.42 6.96 -50.61
N LYS A 27 15.58 7.84 -51.62
CA LYS A 27 16.59 7.69 -52.67
C LYS A 27 18.01 7.97 -52.15
N GLN A 28 18.20 8.93 -51.26
CA GLN A 28 19.49 9.16 -50.62
C GLN A 28 19.91 7.96 -49.76
N PHE A 29 18.98 7.40 -48.99
CA PHE A 29 19.20 6.20 -48.20
C PHE A 29 19.56 5.00 -49.09
N ALA A 30 18.82 4.78 -50.18
CA ALA A 30 19.12 3.73 -51.16
C ALA A 30 20.46 3.95 -51.88
N SER A 31 20.87 5.19 -52.13
CA SER A 31 22.16 5.50 -52.76
C SER A 31 23.37 5.28 -51.84
N GLY A 32 23.16 5.22 -50.52
CA GLY A 32 24.17 4.86 -49.52
C GLY A 32 24.44 3.36 -49.42
N GLN A 33 23.56 2.52 -49.97
CA GLN A 33 23.77 1.07 -50.10
C GLN A 33 24.05 0.73 -51.56
N LYS A 34 25.32 0.63 -51.95
CA LYS A 34 25.69 0.00 -53.22
C LYS A 34 25.62 -1.52 -53.06
N PRO A 35 24.75 -2.25 -53.78
CA PRO A 35 24.98 -3.67 -54.02
C PRO A 35 26.15 -3.84 -55.01
N PRO A 36 26.90 -4.96 -54.96
CA PRO A 36 27.99 -5.19 -55.90
C PRO A 36 27.44 -5.29 -57.34
N SER A 37 28.04 -4.50 -58.23
CA SER A 37 27.67 -4.38 -59.63
C SER A 37 27.92 -5.68 -60.40
N VAL A 38 26.86 -6.23 -61.00
CA VAL A 38 26.94 -7.28 -62.01
C VAL A 38 27.35 -6.64 -63.34
N HIS A 39 28.59 -6.86 -63.79
CA HIS A 39 28.99 -6.62 -65.18
C HIS A 39 29.02 -7.96 -65.93
N ALA A 40 28.22 -8.05 -66.99
CA ALA A 40 28.31 -9.11 -67.98
C ALA A 40 29.34 -8.74 -69.06
N PHE A 41 30.29 -9.64 -69.33
CA PHE A 41 30.74 -10.20 -70.63
C PHE A 41 32.23 -10.55 -70.66
N GLY A 42 32.53 -11.82 -70.98
CA GLY A 42 33.68 -12.20 -71.82
C GLY A 42 35.02 -12.57 -71.16
N SER A 43 35.29 -13.88 -71.13
CA SER A 43 36.58 -14.60 -71.35
C SER A 43 37.93 -14.14 -70.74
N GLN A 44 38.53 -15.10 -70.00
CA GLN A 44 39.96 -15.40 -69.80
C GLN A 44 40.89 -14.36 -69.13
N SER A 45 41.37 -14.67 -67.92
CA SER A 45 42.78 -15.07 -67.62
C SER A 45 43.11 -14.89 -66.13
N GLU A 46 44.04 -15.71 -65.64
CA GLU A 46 44.49 -15.88 -64.26
C GLU A 46 45.08 -14.61 -63.63
N SER A 47 44.82 -14.39 -62.32
CA SER A 47 45.81 -13.85 -61.36
C SER A 47 45.24 -13.85 -59.95
N GLU A 48 46.03 -14.41 -59.03
CA GLU A 48 45.94 -14.30 -57.58
C GLU A 48 46.16 -12.82 -57.16
N ASN A 49 45.31 -12.28 -56.25
CA ASN A 49 45.71 -11.64 -54.98
C ASN A 49 44.51 -11.01 -54.23
N SER A 50 44.47 -11.29 -52.92
CA SER A 50 44.00 -10.50 -51.75
C SER A 50 42.93 -9.41 -51.94
N ASP A 51 41.79 -9.55 -51.23
CA ASP A 51 41.52 -8.77 -50.01
C ASP A 51 40.14 -9.14 -49.45
N SER A 52 40.15 -9.66 -48.23
CA SER A 52 38.99 -10.02 -47.40
C SER A 52 38.20 -8.77 -47.02
N ILE A 53 36.97 -8.66 -47.51
CA ILE A 53 35.95 -7.74 -47.00
C ILE A 53 35.15 -8.51 -45.94
N GLU A 54 35.67 -8.56 -44.72
CA GLU A 54 34.98 -9.07 -43.53
C GLU A 54 35.15 -8.06 -42.39
N ASP A 55 34.61 -6.83 -42.53
CA ASP A 55 34.77 -5.80 -41.48
C ASP A 55 33.51 -4.95 -41.23
N ASN A 56 32.32 -5.34 -41.73
CA ASN A 56 31.12 -4.51 -41.59
C ASN A 56 29.93 -5.15 -40.85
N ASP A 57 30.00 -6.44 -40.51
CA ASP A 57 28.90 -7.16 -39.82
C ASP A 57 28.99 -7.03 -38.28
N ASP A 58 30.21 -6.90 -37.75
CA ASP A 58 30.42 -6.71 -36.31
C ASP A 58 29.86 -5.39 -35.79
N SER A 59 29.89 -4.32 -36.60
CA SER A 59 29.42 -3.00 -36.18
C SER A 59 27.91 -2.96 -35.94
N VAL A 60 27.11 -3.66 -36.76
CA VAL A 60 25.64 -3.69 -36.61
C VAL A 60 25.22 -4.59 -35.46
N ALA A 61 25.94 -5.69 -35.25
CA ALA A 61 25.73 -6.58 -34.10
C ALA A 61 26.15 -5.91 -32.78
N GLU A 62 27.20 -5.08 -32.78
CA GLU A 62 27.66 -4.31 -31.63
C GLU A 62 26.72 -3.14 -31.32
N ILE A 63 26.25 -2.42 -32.35
CA ILE A 63 25.21 -1.39 -32.21
C ILE A 63 23.93 -2.00 -31.65
N SER A 64 23.46 -3.14 -32.18
CA SER A 64 22.26 -3.83 -31.69
C SER A 64 22.42 -4.31 -30.25
N ARG A 65 23.58 -4.86 -29.88
CA ARG A 65 23.92 -5.19 -28.49
C ARG A 65 23.93 -3.96 -27.58
N SER A 66 24.45 -2.83 -28.05
CA SER A 66 24.47 -1.57 -27.30
C SER A 66 23.08 -0.96 -27.10
N PHE A 67 22.17 -1.14 -28.07
CA PHE A 67 20.79 -0.71 -27.96
C PHE A 67 19.99 -1.59 -27.00
N LEU A 68 20.17 -2.92 -27.07
CA LEU A 68 19.55 -3.87 -26.14
C LEU A 68 20.02 -3.61 -24.71
N SER A 69 21.33 -3.44 -24.49
CA SER A 69 21.87 -3.15 -23.15
C SER A 69 21.39 -1.80 -22.60
N ARG A 70 21.20 -0.80 -23.47
CA ARG A 70 20.65 0.52 -23.08
C ARG A 70 19.16 0.46 -22.79
N GLN A 71 18.42 -0.40 -23.48
CA GLN A 71 17.01 -0.65 -23.20
C GLN A 71 16.82 -1.38 -21.87
N GLU A 72 17.62 -2.43 -21.62
CA GLU A 72 17.66 -3.16 -20.35
C GLU A 72 18.01 -2.23 -19.19
N LEU A 73 19.04 -1.37 -19.34
CA LEU A 73 19.41 -0.38 -18.33
C LEU A 73 18.27 0.61 -18.04
N CYS A 74 17.56 1.07 -19.08
CA CYS A 74 16.42 1.96 -18.93
C CYS A 74 15.25 1.26 -18.20
N GLU A 75 15.00 -0.01 -18.49
CA GLU A 75 13.98 -0.80 -17.80
C GLU A 75 14.32 -1.02 -16.33
N GLN A 76 15.56 -1.36 -16.03
CA GLN A 76 16.05 -1.49 -14.65
C GLN A 76 15.90 -0.18 -13.87
N LEU A 77 16.26 0.95 -14.49
CA LEU A 77 16.10 2.26 -13.87
C LEU A 77 14.63 2.60 -13.59
N ASN A 78 13.72 2.26 -14.52
CA ASN A 78 12.29 2.47 -14.34
C ASN A 78 11.71 1.58 -13.21
N ILE A 79 12.18 0.33 -13.11
CA ILE A 79 11.82 -0.57 -12.00
C ILE A 79 12.29 0.03 -10.68
N ASN A 80 13.55 0.43 -10.59
CA ASN A 80 14.12 1.06 -9.39
C ASN A 80 13.30 2.30 -8.97
N HIS A 81 13.03 3.23 -9.90
CA HIS A 81 12.24 4.42 -9.59
C HIS A 81 10.81 4.10 -9.16
N MET A 82 10.18 3.09 -9.77
CA MET A 82 8.85 2.63 -9.36
C MET A 82 8.87 2.07 -7.94
N ILE A 83 9.85 1.22 -7.62
CA ILE A 83 10.05 0.68 -6.28
C ILE A 83 10.27 1.81 -5.26
N GLN A 84 11.14 2.77 -5.58
CA GLN A 84 11.40 3.95 -4.75
C GLN A 84 10.12 4.76 -4.49
N ARG A 85 9.29 5.01 -5.52
CA ARG A 85 8.00 5.70 -5.35
C ARG A 85 7.04 4.95 -4.42
N ILE A 86 6.99 3.62 -4.52
CA ILE A 86 6.07 2.79 -3.73
C ILE A 86 6.53 2.69 -2.28
N PHE A 87 7.80 2.33 -2.05
CA PHE A 87 8.30 1.97 -0.73
C PHE A 87 9.09 3.08 -0.03
N LEU A 88 9.45 4.15 -0.74
CA LEU A 88 10.22 5.28 -0.21
C LEU A 88 11.55 4.83 0.45
N ILE A 89 12.23 3.87 -0.18
CA ILE A 89 13.53 3.33 0.22
C ILE A 89 14.51 3.41 -0.94
N THR A 90 15.81 3.41 -0.67
CA THR A 90 16.86 3.49 -1.69
C THR A 90 18.17 2.88 -1.21
N LEU A 91 18.96 2.37 -2.17
CA LEU A 91 20.36 1.95 -1.99
C LEU A 91 21.35 2.99 -2.56
N ASP A 92 20.84 3.98 -3.29
CA ASP A 92 21.64 5.06 -3.85
C ASP A 92 21.79 6.21 -2.84
N ASN A 93 23.04 6.54 -2.49
CA ASN A 93 23.43 7.71 -1.67
C ASN A 93 24.25 8.75 -2.46
N SER A 94 24.18 8.73 -3.79
CA SER A 94 24.77 9.74 -4.67
C SER A 94 24.18 11.14 -4.44
N ASP A 95 24.88 12.18 -4.89
CA ASP A 95 24.40 13.56 -4.82
C ASP A 95 23.02 13.70 -5.52
N PRO A 96 22.01 14.30 -4.88
CA PRO A 96 20.68 14.49 -5.47
C PRO A 96 20.68 15.25 -6.81
N SER A 97 21.71 16.06 -7.08
CA SER A 97 21.90 16.76 -8.35
C SER A 97 22.26 15.83 -9.52
N LEU A 98 22.81 14.64 -9.23
CA LEU A 98 23.14 13.61 -10.21
C LEU A 98 21.93 12.72 -10.53
N ARG A 99 20.88 12.77 -9.71
CA ARG A 99 19.67 11.96 -9.87
C ARG A 99 18.71 12.61 -10.86
N GLY A 100 18.22 11.82 -11.81
CA GLY A 100 17.23 12.30 -12.78
C GLY A 100 15.94 12.67 -12.07
N GLY A 101 15.58 13.96 -12.02
CA GLY A 101 14.41 14.45 -11.27
C GLY A 101 13.04 14.01 -11.78
N ASN A 102 12.96 13.21 -12.85
CA ASN A 102 11.69 12.77 -13.42
C ASN A 102 11.16 11.53 -12.68
N GLY A 103 10.16 11.75 -11.83
CA GLY A 103 9.34 10.67 -11.27
C GLY A 103 9.97 9.93 -10.08
N ILE A 104 11.02 10.46 -9.45
CA ILE A 104 11.53 9.95 -8.17
C ILE A 104 10.85 10.66 -6.99
N PRO A 105 10.57 9.97 -5.88
CA PRO A 105 10.01 10.62 -4.69
C PRO A 105 11.02 11.62 -4.12
N PRO A 106 10.60 12.67 -3.39
CA PRO A 106 11.51 13.69 -2.85
C PRO A 106 12.40 13.18 -1.71
N ARG A 107 11.92 12.18 -0.96
CA ARG A 107 12.58 11.57 0.20
C ARG A 107 12.50 10.06 0.13
N CYS A 108 13.60 9.41 0.50
CA CYS A 108 13.65 7.98 0.76
C CYS A 108 14.47 7.71 2.02
N VAL A 109 14.25 6.55 2.62
CA VAL A 109 15.16 5.96 3.62
C VAL A 109 16.30 5.25 2.90
N PHE A 110 17.53 5.63 3.22
CA PHE A 110 18.73 4.97 2.73
C PHE A 110 19.03 3.73 3.58
N LEU A 111 19.15 2.57 2.93
CA LEU A 111 19.46 1.31 3.61
C LEU A 111 20.98 1.08 3.59
N GLU A 112 21.69 1.79 4.47
CA GLU A 112 23.17 1.83 4.50
C GLU A 112 23.81 0.45 4.63
N GLU A 113 23.34 -0.38 5.56
CA GLU A 113 23.90 -1.72 5.79
C GLU A 113 23.73 -2.62 4.56
N MET A 114 22.53 -2.60 3.97
CA MET A 114 22.25 -3.38 2.76
C MET A 114 23.07 -2.88 1.57
N ALA A 115 23.16 -1.57 1.37
CA ALA A 115 23.94 -0.98 0.28
C ALA A 115 25.43 -1.33 0.37
N ALA A 116 25.97 -1.50 1.59
CA ALA A 116 27.35 -1.93 1.80
C ALA A 116 27.59 -3.41 1.48
N GLU A 117 26.56 -4.25 1.57
CA GLU A 117 26.61 -5.69 1.24
C GLU A 117 26.41 -5.98 -0.25
N MET A 118 25.77 -5.05 -0.98
CA MET A 118 25.53 -5.19 -2.41
C MET A 118 26.78 -4.75 -3.19
N ASP A 119 27.50 -5.72 -3.78
CA ASP A 119 28.77 -5.56 -4.52
C ASP A 119 28.70 -4.53 -5.69
N GLY A 120 28.65 -3.23 -5.36
CA GLY A 120 28.52 -2.13 -6.31
C GLY A 120 27.12 -1.93 -6.91
N GLN A 121 26.11 -2.69 -6.46
CA GLN A 121 24.72 -2.48 -6.87
C GLN A 121 24.03 -1.46 -5.95
N ASP A 122 23.71 -0.30 -6.50
CA ASP A 122 23.07 0.83 -5.80
C ASP A 122 21.59 1.04 -6.20
N TRP A 123 21.01 0.11 -6.95
CA TRP A 123 19.60 0.13 -7.37
C TRP A 123 18.78 -1.01 -6.77
N LEU A 124 17.49 -0.74 -6.56
CA LEU A 124 16.52 -1.74 -6.17
C LEU A 124 15.91 -2.42 -7.40
N ASP A 125 15.69 -3.72 -7.29
CA ASP A 125 15.02 -4.54 -8.28
C ASP A 125 14.16 -5.62 -7.61
N MET A 126 13.60 -6.50 -8.42
CA MET A 126 12.67 -7.51 -7.92
C MET A 126 13.33 -8.66 -7.16
N ASP A 127 14.65 -8.78 -7.21
CA ASP A 127 15.39 -9.83 -6.53
C ASP A 127 15.79 -9.38 -5.12
N ASN A 128 16.02 -8.07 -4.93
CA ASN A 128 16.44 -7.51 -3.64
C ASN A 128 15.34 -6.78 -2.84
N ILE A 129 14.20 -6.44 -3.46
CA ILE A 129 13.18 -5.59 -2.81
C ILE A 129 12.58 -6.19 -1.53
N GLU A 130 12.43 -7.51 -1.46
CA GLU A 130 11.84 -8.14 -0.27
C GLU A 130 12.76 -7.99 0.95
N GLN A 131 14.07 -8.20 0.77
CA GLN A 131 15.08 -7.95 1.80
C GLN A 131 15.14 -6.46 2.17
N ALA A 132 15.09 -5.58 1.17
CA ALA A 132 15.13 -4.13 1.39
C ALA A 132 13.94 -3.65 2.22
N LEU A 133 12.73 -4.13 1.90
CA LEU A 133 11.51 -3.82 2.65
C LEU A 133 11.56 -4.38 4.06
N PHE A 134 12.04 -5.61 4.24
CA PHE A 134 12.21 -6.21 5.56
C PHE A 134 13.17 -5.41 6.44
N ASN A 135 14.34 -5.04 5.91
CA ASN A 135 15.31 -4.19 6.59
C ASN A 135 14.67 -2.86 6.99
N ARG A 136 13.92 -2.21 6.08
CA ARG A 136 13.21 -0.97 6.36
C ARG A 136 12.19 -1.10 7.50
N LEU A 137 11.48 -2.22 7.61
CA LEU A 137 10.47 -2.43 8.65
C LEU A 137 11.10 -2.71 10.03
N LEU A 138 12.31 -3.27 10.07
CA LEU A 138 13.04 -3.53 11.32
C LEU A 138 13.78 -2.31 11.88
N MET A 139 13.89 -1.23 11.12
CA MET A 139 14.54 0.00 11.57
C MET A 139 13.73 0.67 12.70
N LEU A 140 14.37 0.88 13.85
CA LEU A 140 13.76 1.58 14.99
C LEU A 140 13.49 3.07 14.70
N GLU A 141 14.42 3.70 13.98
CA GLU A 141 14.38 5.13 13.67
C GLU A 141 14.65 5.38 12.18
N PRO A 142 13.70 5.06 11.28
CA PRO A 142 13.85 5.25 9.84
C PRO A 142 14.07 6.73 9.47
N GLY A 143 13.47 7.65 10.24
CA GLY A 143 13.63 9.10 10.08
C GLY A 143 15.08 9.59 10.14
N ASN A 144 15.97 8.88 10.85
CA ASN A 144 17.39 9.24 10.95
C ASN A 144 18.19 8.92 9.68
N HIS A 145 17.61 8.14 8.78
CA HIS A 145 18.25 7.63 7.56
C HIS A 145 17.63 8.24 6.31
N LEU A 146 16.88 9.34 6.46
CA LEU A 146 16.26 10.04 5.36
C LEU A 146 17.28 10.80 4.53
N ILE A 147 17.27 10.56 3.22
CA ILE A 147 18.07 11.31 2.26
C ILE A 147 17.17 12.09 1.31
N TYR A 148 17.71 13.18 0.76
CA TYR A 148 17.08 13.88 -0.35
C TYR A 148 17.32 13.10 -1.63
N MET A 149 16.26 12.90 -2.41
CA MET A 149 16.36 12.27 -3.73
C MET A 149 16.39 13.30 -4.87
N THR A 150 15.96 14.53 -4.58
CA THR A 150 15.88 15.63 -5.54
C THR A 150 16.62 16.84 -5.00
N SER A 151 17.14 17.69 -5.89
CA SER A 151 17.90 18.90 -5.55
C SER A 151 17.05 20.05 -4.96
N CYS A 152 15.79 19.79 -4.60
CA CYS A 152 14.90 20.81 -4.06
C CYS A 152 15.24 21.11 -2.60
N ASN A 153 15.72 22.33 -2.34
CA ASN A 153 16.12 22.82 -1.00
C ASN A 153 14.93 23.15 -0.07
N ALA A 154 13.68 22.93 -0.49
CA ALA A 154 12.51 23.21 0.33
C ALA A 154 12.24 22.05 1.31
N VAL A 155 12.07 22.37 2.59
CA VAL A 155 11.68 21.39 3.62
C VAL A 155 10.30 20.83 3.26
N ASN A 156 10.22 19.53 3.00
CA ASN A 156 8.96 18.83 2.72
C ASN A 156 8.59 17.94 3.91
N LEU A 157 7.96 18.55 4.92
CA LEU A 157 7.57 17.85 6.15
C LEU A 157 6.65 16.66 5.91
N SER A 158 5.83 16.68 4.85
CA SER A 158 4.98 15.55 4.48
C SER A 158 5.83 14.38 3.99
N ALA A 159 6.76 14.63 3.07
CA ALA A 159 7.64 13.59 2.56
C ALA A 159 8.55 12.99 3.64
N ASP A 160 9.02 13.83 4.57
CA ASP A 160 9.81 13.39 5.72
C ASP A 160 8.99 12.46 6.61
N ARG A 161 7.73 12.80 6.89
CA ARG A 161 6.80 11.96 7.65
C ARG A 161 6.52 10.64 6.92
N ASP A 162 6.19 10.71 5.63
CA ASP A 162 5.74 9.53 4.88
C ASP A 162 6.88 8.52 4.66
N ALA A 163 8.10 8.99 4.38
CA ALA A 163 9.27 8.12 4.25
C ALA A 163 9.81 7.67 5.62
N GLY A 164 9.74 8.53 6.64
CA GLY A 164 10.28 8.29 7.98
C GLY A 164 9.34 7.59 8.96
N ASP A 165 8.16 7.11 8.50
CA ASP A 165 7.16 6.48 9.37
C ASP A 165 7.74 5.26 10.10
N LYS A 166 7.55 5.24 11.42
CA LYS A 166 8.04 4.20 12.32
C LYS A 166 7.06 3.04 12.44
N CYS A 167 5.77 3.28 12.20
CA CYS A 167 4.73 2.30 12.39
C CYS A 167 4.63 1.39 11.16
N ALA A 168 4.84 0.10 11.34
CA ALA A 168 4.86 -0.88 10.26
C ALA A 168 3.54 -0.95 9.47
N ILE A 169 2.40 -1.05 10.14
CA ILE A 169 1.09 -1.21 9.47
C ILE A 169 0.68 0.04 8.68
N PRO A 170 0.73 1.28 9.22
CA PRO A 170 0.45 2.50 8.46
C PRO A 170 1.42 2.68 7.28
N PHE A 171 2.71 2.41 7.48
CA PHE A 171 3.69 2.47 6.39
C PHE A 171 3.35 1.50 5.26
N LEU A 172 3.03 0.24 5.57
CA LEU A 172 2.67 -0.77 4.56
C LEU A 172 1.36 -0.45 3.86
N TYR A 173 0.36 0.09 4.57
CA TYR A 173 -0.87 0.58 3.96
C TYR A 173 -0.61 1.75 3.00
N ALA A 174 0.24 2.71 3.39
CA ALA A 174 0.63 3.80 2.50
C ALA A 174 1.40 3.30 1.26
N CYS A 175 2.25 2.27 1.41
CA CYS A 175 2.89 1.59 0.29
C CYS A 175 1.86 0.90 -0.62
N TYR A 176 0.85 0.24 -0.03
CA TYR A 176 -0.24 -0.40 -0.78
C TYR A 176 -1.00 0.62 -1.65
N GLN A 177 -1.35 1.77 -1.07
CA GLN A 177 -2.00 2.87 -1.78
C GLN A 177 -1.13 3.36 -2.96
N ARG A 178 0.16 3.62 -2.73
CA ARG A 178 1.08 4.04 -3.79
C ARG A 178 1.27 2.98 -4.87
N ALA A 179 1.36 1.70 -4.50
CA ALA A 179 1.43 0.60 -5.47
C ALA A 179 0.16 0.50 -6.32
N LYS A 180 -1.02 0.65 -5.71
CA LYS A 180 -2.30 0.67 -6.43
C LYS A 180 -2.37 1.84 -7.41
N GLU A 181 -1.90 3.01 -7.03
CA GLU A 181 -1.79 4.14 -7.95
C GLU A 181 -0.83 3.85 -9.11
N GLU A 182 0.36 3.30 -8.83
CA GLU A 182 1.35 2.95 -9.86
C GLU A 182 0.79 1.95 -10.87
N VAL A 183 0.05 0.93 -10.43
CA VAL A 183 -0.61 -0.06 -11.31
C VAL A 183 -1.47 0.61 -12.38
N THR A 184 -2.07 1.77 -12.09
CA THR A 184 -2.89 2.51 -13.07
C THR A 184 -2.11 3.45 -13.99
N LYS A 185 -0.86 3.77 -13.63
CA LYS A 185 -0.04 4.79 -14.30
C LYS A 185 1.09 4.19 -15.14
N VAL A 186 1.61 3.02 -14.76
CA VAL A 186 2.78 2.43 -15.41
C VAL A 186 2.47 1.87 -16.80
N PRO A 187 3.44 1.87 -17.73
CA PRO A 187 3.31 1.16 -19.00
C PRO A 187 3.09 -0.34 -18.80
N GLU A 188 2.46 -1.01 -19.78
CA GLU A 188 2.12 -2.44 -19.73
C GLU A 188 3.32 -3.33 -19.34
N LYS A 189 4.52 -3.01 -19.85
CA LYS A 189 5.74 -3.76 -19.54
C LYS A 189 6.18 -3.71 -18.07
N LEU A 190 5.71 -2.72 -17.29
CA LEU A 190 6.01 -2.59 -15.86
C LEU A 190 4.85 -3.04 -14.96
N LEU A 191 3.70 -3.37 -15.53
CA LEU A 191 2.47 -3.68 -14.79
C LEU A 191 2.66 -4.87 -13.85
N SER A 192 3.31 -5.95 -14.32
CA SER A 192 3.59 -7.14 -13.51
C SER A 192 4.44 -6.82 -12.28
N TYR A 193 5.40 -5.90 -12.41
CA TYR A 193 6.24 -5.43 -11.32
C TYR A 193 5.46 -4.59 -10.32
N ALA A 194 4.62 -3.66 -10.79
CA ALA A 194 3.77 -2.85 -9.91
C ALA A 194 2.78 -3.73 -9.11
N VAL A 195 2.16 -4.73 -9.76
CA VAL A 195 1.30 -5.72 -9.10
C VAL A 195 2.10 -6.55 -8.08
N ARG A 196 3.33 -6.97 -8.41
CA ARG A 196 4.20 -7.67 -7.46
C ARG A 196 4.53 -6.79 -6.24
N CYS A 197 4.82 -5.50 -6.43
CA CYS A 197 5.01 -4.57 -5.31
C CYS A 197 3.76 -4.44 -4.44
N LYS A 198 2.56 -4.35 -5.04
CA LYS A 198 1.30 -4.37 -4.28
C LYS A 198 1.19 -5.64 -3.44
N ASN A 199 1.43 -6.81 -4.03
CA ASN A 199 1.36 -8.09 -3.32
C ASN A 199 2.42 -8.19 -2.20
N LEU A 200 3.61 -7.62 -2.39
CA LEU A 200 4.65 -7.55 -1.36
C LEU A 200 4.18 -6.76 -0.13
N THR A 201 3.42 -5.67 -0.31
CA THR A 201 2.87 -4.91 0.83
C THR A 201 1.90 -5.76 1.66
N VAL A 202 1.02 -6.52 1.01
CA VAL A 202 0.08 -7.44 1.68
C VAL A 202 0.83 -8.59 2.36
N SER A 203 1.80 -9.19 1.67
CA SER A 203 2.62 -10.28 2.21
C SER A 203 3.41 -9.84 3.46
N ASN A 204 4.06 -8.68 3.40
CA ASN A 204 4.81 -8.15 4.54
C ASN A 204 3.88 -7.77 5.70
N THR A 205 2.68 -7.27 5.42
CA THR A 205 1.68 -6.99 6.48
C THR A 205 1.29 -8.28 7.21
N ARG A 206 1.11 -9.39 6.49
CA ARG A 206 0.90 -10.70 7.13
C ARG A 206 2.07 -11.08 8.00
N THR A 207 3.30 -11.00 7.48
CA THR A 207 4.52 -11.29 8.26
C THR A 207 4.55 -10.47 9.54
N VAL A 208 4.28 -9.16 9.46
CA VAL A 208 4.20 -8.26 10.62
C VAL A 208 3.20 -8.75 11.68
N LEU A 209 2.03 -9.23 11.26
CA LEU A 209 0.98 -9.72 12.15
C LEU A 209 1.22 -11.13 12.70
N LEU A 210 1.96 -11.97 11.96
CA LEU A 210 2.30 -13.34 12.34
C LEU A 210 3.52 -13.43 13.25
N THR A 211 4.47 -12.50 13.13
CA THR A 211 5.71 -12.45 13.92
C THR A 211 5.92 -11.09 14.57
N PRO A 212 4.96 -10.55 15.35
CA PRO A 212 5.05 -9.21 15.93
C PRO A 212 6.30 -9.01 16.82
N GLU A 213 6.85 -10.08 17.39
CA GLU A 213 7.98 -10.03 18.32
C GLU A 213 9.27 -9.47 17.70
N ILE A 214 9.44 -9.56 16.38
CA ILE A 214 10.64 -9.05 15.70
C ILE A 214 10.60 -7.52 15.55
N TYR A 215 9.42 -6.90 15.65
CA TYR A 215 9.20 -5.45 15.51
C TYR A 215 9.25 -4.78 16.89
N ILE A 216 10.47 -4.62 17.40
CA ILE A 216 10.72 -4.10 18.75
C ILE A 216 10.15 -2.69 18.89
N SER A 217 9.52 -2.41 20.05
CA SER A 217 8.89 -1.12 20.38
C SER A 217 7.65 -0.75 19.54
N GLN A 218 7.06 -1.71 18.82
CA GLN A 218 5.81 -1.52 18.10
C GLN A 218 4.69 -2.39 18.66
N ASN A 219 3.46 -1.88 18.64
CA ASN A 219 2.25 -2.66 18.89
C ASN A 219 1.47 -2.76 17.57
N VAL A 220 1.79 -3.77 16.77
CA VAL A 220 1.25 -3.90 15.40
C VAL A 220 -0.26 -4.19 15.40
N TYR A 221 -0.77 -4.85 16.43
CA TYR A 221 -2.20 -5.10 16.61
C TYR A 221 -2.96 -3.80 16.92
N GLU A 222 -2.35 -2.91 17.71
CA GLU A 222 -2.88 -1.58 17.96
C GLU A 222 -2.84 -0.71 16.70
N GLN A 223 -1.74 -0.76 15.94
CA GLN A 223 -1.64 -0.05 14.66
C GLN A 223 -2.72 -0.49 13.66
N LEU A 224 -3.03 -1.80 13.60
CA LEU A 224 -4.13 -2.30 12.76
C LEU A 224 -5.50 -1.79 13.25
N LEU A 225 -5.72 -1.76 14.55
CA LEU A 225 -6.94 -1.19 15.14
C LEU A 225 -7.07 0.30 14.79
N ASP A 226 -5.98 1.05 14.91
CA ASP A 226 -5.93 2.49 14.61
C ASP A 226 -6.23 2.75 13.13
N LEU A 227 -5.62 1.99 12.21
CA LEU A 227 -5.89 2.08 10.77
C LEU A 227 -7.39 1.86 10.46
N LEU A 228 -8.00 0.84 11.07
CA LEU A 228 -9.42 0.55 10.90
C LEU A 228 -10.32 1.65 11.46
N LEU A 229 -9.96 2.23 12.62
CA LEU A 229 -10.66 3.36 13.23
C LEU A 229 -10.60 4.62 12.36
N GLU A 230 -9.43 4.91 11.80
CA GLU A 230 -9.24 6.00 10.84
C GLU A 230 -10.09 5.78 9.57
N GLY A 231 -10.16 4.53 9.09
CA GLY A 231 -11.03 4.14 7.98
C GLY A 231 -12.50 4.44 8.24
N VAL A 232 -13.07 3.93 9.35
CA VAL A 232 -14.50 4.14 9.67
C VAL A 232 -14.84 5.59 10.03
N GLY A 233 -13.87 6.34 10.56
CA GLY A 233 -14.03 7.76 10.89
C GLY A 233 -13.80 8.70 9.70
N GLY A 234 -13.22 8.21 8.61
CA GLY A 234 -12.76 9.00 7.47
C GLY A 234 -13.50 8.69 6.16
N ALA A 235 -12.98 9.27 5.07
CA ALA A 235 -13.50 9.04 3.72
C ALA A 235 -12.85 7.82 3.01
N GLN A 236 -11.89 7.15 3.65
CA GLN A 236 -11.05 6.11 3.05
C GLN A 236 -11.44 4.68 3.47
N LEU A 237 -12.67 4.49 3.98
CA LEU A 237 -13.11 3.20 4.50
C LEU A 237 -13.01 2.09 3.44
N GLU A 238 -13.37 2.38 2.20
CA GLU A 238 -13.36 1.39 1.12
C GLU A 238 -11.93 0.92 0.83
N GLU A 239 -10.96 1.83 0.78
CA GLU A 239 -9.55 1.49 0.54
C GLU A 239 -8.92 0.75 1.72
N VAL A 240 -9.24 1.14 2.96
CA VAL A 240 -8.77 0.42 4.15
C VAL A 240 -9.36 -0.99 4.18
N VAL A 241 -10.66 -1.15 3.92
CA VAL A 241 -11.31 -2.46 3.89
C VAL A 241 -10.72 -3.34 2.79
N GLU A 242 -10.52 -2.82 1.57
CA GLU A 242 -9.90 -3.57 0.49
C GLU A 242 -8.52 -4.13 0.89
N PHE A 243 -7.66 -3.30 1.46
CA PHE A 243 -6.34 -3.72 1.95
C PHE A 243 -6.46 -4.80 3.03
N VAL A 244 -7.34 -4.59 4.02
CA VAL A 244 -7.52 -5.52 5.14
C VAL A 244 -8.10 -6.87 4.66
N GLU A 245 -9.04 -6.88 3.71
CA GLU A 245 -9.57 -8.13 3.14
C GLU A 245 -8.47 -8.93 2.40
N GLU A 246 -7.58 -8.27 1.65
CA GLU A 246 -6.44 -8.95 1.02
C GLU A 246 -5.48 -9.57 2.05
N VAL A 247 -5.25 -8.88 3.17
CA VAL A 247 -4.44 -9.38 4.30
C VAL A 247 -5.12 -10.57 4.97
N ILE A 248 -6.42 -10.47 5.28
CA ILE A 248 -7.22 -11.54 5.88
C ILE A 248 -7.19 -12.80 5.00
N ALA A 249 -7.41 -12.66 3.69
CA ALA A 249 -7.37 -13.79 2.76
C ALA A 249 -6.04 -14.56 2.83
N GLY A 250 -4.92 -13.83 2.94
CA GLY A 250 -3.61 -14.44 3.09
C GLY A 250 -3.40 -15.09 4.47
N LEU A 251 -3.83 -14.44 5.57
CA LEU A 251 -3.76 -15.02 6.93
C LEU A 251 -4.58 -16.30 7.07
N LEU A 252 -5.71 -16.41 6.37
CA LEU A 252 -6.54 -17.61 6.39
C LEU A 252 -5.89 -18.78 5.66
N THR A 253 -5.06 -18.49 4.66
CA THR A 253 -4.34 -19.49 3.87
C THR A 253 -3.08 -19.98 4.60
N ASP A 254 -2.43 -19.09 5.34
CA ASP A 254 -1.13 -19.30 5.99
C ASP A 254 -1.28 -19.28 7.51
N GLN A 255 -1.62 -20.44 8.08
CA GLN A 255 -1.83 -20.64 9.52
C GLN A 255 -0.73 -21.49 10.17
N GLU A 256 0.43 -21.60 9.54
CA GLU A 256 1.54 -22.40 10.09
C GLU A 256 2.20 -21.73 11.30
N VAL A 257 2.30 -20.39 11.28
CA VAL A 257 2.95 -19.61 12.35
C VAL A 257 1.97 -19.25 13.46
N ARG A 258 0.81 -18.70 13.08
CA ARG A 258 -0.31 -18.37 13.98
C ARG A 258 -1.62 -18.56 13.25
N THR A 259 -2.64 -18.95 14.01
CA THR A 259 -4.02 -18.97 13.52
C THR A 259 -4.57 -17.55 13.36
N PHE A 260 -5.61 -17.41 12.54
CA PHE A 260 -6.30 -16.14 12.38
C PHE A 260 -6.87 -15.60 13.71
N SER A 261 -7.34 -16.49 14.59
CA SER A 261 -7.84 -16.13 15.92
C SER A 261 -6.74 -15.54 16.82
N GLU A 262 -5.52 -16.09 16.76
CA GLU A 262 -4.37 -15.56 17.50
C GLU A 262 -3.89 -14.19 17.02
N VAL A 263 -4.18 -13.83 15.76
CA VAL A 263 -3.88 -12.50 15.19
C VAL A 263 -4.96 -11.48 15.56
N ILE A 264 -6.24 -11.85 15.45
CA ILE A 264 -7.37 -10.94 15.69
C ILE A 264 -7.71 -10.80 17.18
N GLY A 265 -7.47 -11.83 18.00
CA GLY A 265 -7.72 -11.79 19.45
C GLY A 265 -7.11 -10.57 20.14
N PRO A 266 -5.81 -10.29 19.99
CA PRO A 266 -5.18 -9.09 20.54
C PRO A 266 -5.80 -7.77 20.07
N VAL A 267 -6.26 -7.69 18.81
CA VAL A 267 -6.96 -6.50 18.28
C VAL A 267 -8.27 -6.29 19.04
N LEU A 268 -9.02 -7.36 19.30
CA LEU A 268 -10.27 -7.32 20.08
C LEU A 268 -10.02 -6.98 21.56
N ASP A 269 -8.94 -7.49 22.16
CA ASP A 269 -8.53 -7.14 23.52
C ASP A 269 -8.22 -5.64 23.66
N ILE A 270 -7.47 -5.07 22.71
CA ILE A 270 -7.15 -3.63 22.68
C ILE A 270 -8.43 -2.81 22.46
N PHE A 271 -9.29 -3.24 21.52
CA PHE A 271 -10.60 -2.63 21.29
C PHE A 271 -11.41 -2.58 22.58
N GLN A 272 -11.55 -3.71 23.28
CA GLN A 272 -12.28 -3.79 24.55
C GLN A 272 -11.67 -2.86 25.60
N GLY A 273 -10.34 -2.88 25.74
CA GLY A 273 -9.61 -2.04 26.68
C GLY A 273 -9.90 -0.56 26.49
N ARG A 274 -9.89 -0.08 25.24
CA ARG A 274 -10.16 1.32 24.90
C ARG A 274 -11.64 1.69 25.07
N VAL A 275 -12.58 0.80 24.74
CA VAL A 275 -14.02 1.06 24.89
C VAL A 275 -14.46 1.12 26.36
N LYS A 276 -13.81 0.37 27.24
CA LYS A 276 -14.13 0.30 28.68
C LYS A 276 -14.12 1.67 29.37
N ASP A 277 -13.27 2.57 28.89
CA ASP A 277 -13.07 3.89 29.47
C ASP A 277 -13.91 4.99 28.77
N LEU A 278 -14.75 4.60 27.80
CA LEU A 278 -15.62 5.54 27.09
C LEU A 278 -16.95 5.76 27.79
N ASP A 279 -17.48 6.97 27.63
CA ASP A 279 -18.80 7.38 28.10
C ASP A 279 -19.76 7.65 26.94
N LEU A 280 -21.07 7.54 27.23
CA LEU A 280 -22.14 7.63 26.24
C LEU A 280 -22.07 8.87 25.33
N CYS A 281 -21.65 10.02 25.86
CA CYS A 281 -21.61 11.30 25.12
C CYS A 281 -20.29 11.57 24.39
N GLN A 282 -19.30 10.66 24.45
CA GLN A 282 -18.05 10.85 23.72
C GLN A 282 -18.24 10.48 22.25
N LEU A 283 -17.85 11.37 21.33
CA LEU A 283 -17.96 11.12 19.89
C LEU A 283 -17.20 9.87 19.45
N LEU A 284 -16.05 9.65 20.07
CA LEU A 284 -15.18 8.51 19.81
C LEU A 284 -15.88 7.16 19.99
N LEU A 285 -16.85 7.06 20.92
CA LEU A 285 -17.66 5.85 21.11
C LEU A 285 -18.31 5.40 19.80
N PHE A 286 -18.85 6.32 19.02
CA PHE A 286 -19.55 5.97 17.79
C PHE A 286 -18.62 5.40 16.72
N SER A 287 -17.37 5.87 16.64
CA SER A 287 -16.35 5.27 15.76
C SER A 287 -16.06 3.82 16.16
N TYR A 288 -15.99 3.52 17.46
CA TYR A 288 -15.86 2.13 17.94
C TYR A 288 -17.11 1.29 17.64
N LEU A 289 -18.31 1.87 17.68
CA LEU A 289 -19.53 1.14 17.30
C LEU A 289 -19.57 0.83 15.80
N ASP A 290 -19.16 1.78 14.96
CA ASP A 290 -19.07 1.58 13.52
C ASP A 290 -18.01 0.53 13.17
N LEU A 291 -16.90 0.50 13.91
CA LEU A 291 -15.89 -0.55 13.78
C LEU A 291 -16.40 -1.92 14.27
N LEU A 292 -17.10 -1.98 15.40
CA LEU A 292 -17.74 -3.22 15.86
C LEU A 292 -18.77 -3.74 14.85
N LEU A 293 -19.50 -2.83 14.21
CA LEU A 293 -20.40 -3.17 13.11
C LEU A 293 -19.64 -3.78 11.93
N TYR A 294 -18.50 -3.20 11.55
CA TYR A 294 -17.61 -3.81 10.54
C TYR A 294 -17.16 -5.22 10.95
N PHE A 295 -16.63 -5.39 12.17
CA PHE A 295 -16.21 -6.70 12.69
C PHE A 295 -17.33 -7.75 12.68
N SER A 296 -18.57 -7.33 12.98
CA SER A 296 -19.73 -8.24 12.95
C SER A 296 -20.21 -8.60 11.53
N ARG A 297 -19.79 -7.85 10.50
CA ARG A 297 -20.15 -8.07 9.10
C ARG A 297 -19.09 -8.83 8.33
N GLN A 298 -17.81 -8.63 8.66
CA GLN A 298 -16.72 -9.38 8.07
C GLN A 298 -16.77 -10.81 8.62
N LYS A 299 -16.93 -11.80 7.74
CA LYS A 299 -17.29 -13.18 8.11
C LYS A 299 -16.26 -13.84 9.04
N ASP A 300 -14.98 -13.67 8.75
CA ASP A 300 -13.89 -14.36 9.43
C ASP A 300 -13.62 -13.71 10.80
N ILE A 301 -13.60 -12.38 10.87
CA ILE A 301 -13.53 -11.61 12.13
C ILE A 301 -14.75 -11.90 12.99
N ALA A 302 -15.96 -11.94 12.40
CA ALA A 302 -17.18 -12.24 13.15
C ALA A 302 -17.12 -13.62 13.82
N THR A 303 -16.46 -14.60 13.19
CA THR A 303 -16.27 -15.94 13.76
C THR A 303 -15.39 -15.87 15.01
N VAL A 304 -14.25 -15.17 14.93
CA VAL A 304 -13.37 -14.93 16.08
C VAL A 304 -14.08 -14.11 17.16
N LEU A 305 -14.87 -13.11 16.77
CA LEU A 305 -15.62 -12.25 17.69
C LEU A 305 -16.61 -13.05 18.54
N VAL A 306 -17.34 -14.02 17.94
CA VAL A 306 -18.30 -14.87 18.66
C VAL A 306 -17.63 -15.72 19.74
N GLU A 307 -16.43 -16.23 19.46
CA GLU A 307 -15.61 -16.96 20.44
C GLU A 307 -15.09 -16.00 21.53
N HIS A 308 -14.63 -14.82 21.12
CA HIS A 308 -14.02 -13.82 22.01
C HIS A 308 -15.01 -13.20 23.00
N ILE A 309 -16.30 -13.10 22.65
CA ILE A 309 -17.34 -12.54 23.55
C ILE A 309 -17.87 -13.55 24.57
N GLN A 310 -17.37 -14.79 24.59
CA GLN A 310 -17.78 -15.77 25.60
C GLN A 310 -17.21 -15.39 26.98
N PRO A 311 -18.02 -15.50 28.05
CA PRO A 311 -17.51 -15.26 29.40
C PRO A 311 -16.52 -16.35 29.81
N LYS A 312 -15.49 -15.98 30.58
CA LYS A 312 -14.53 -16.94 31.15
C LYS A 312 -15.20 -18.01 32.03
N ASP A 313 -16.28 -17.64 32.71
CA ASP A 313 -17.13 -18.56 33.48
C ASP A 313 -18.61 -18.28 33.17
N PRO A 314 -19.26 -19.10 32.33
CA PRO A 314 -20.69 -18.96 31.99
C PRO A 314 -21.64 -19.07 33.18
N ASN A 315 -21.23 -19.68 34.30
CA ASN A 315 -22.08 -19.80 35.49
C ASN A 315 -22.09 -18.53 36.35
N ASN A 316 -21.27 -17.54 36.01
CA ASN A 316 -21.14 -16.30 36.75
C ASN A 316 -21.59 -15.11 35.91
N GLY A 317 -22.79 -14.59 36.21
CA GLY A 317 -23.39 -13.44 35.51
C GLY A 317 -22.48 -12.19 35.46
N LEU A 318 -21.62 -11.98 36.47
CA LEU A 318 -20.68 -10.85 36.47
C LEU A 318 -19.59 -10.96 35.39
N GLN A 319 -19.30 -12.18 34.91
CA GLN A 319 -18.30 -12.38 33.86
C GLN A 319 -18.81 -11.93 32.50
N TYR A 320 -20.13 -11.97 32.26
CA TYR A 320 -20.72 -11.45 31.02
C TYR A 320 -20.46 -9.95 30.86
N GLN A 321 -20.48 -9.16 31.94
CA GLN A 321 -20.16 -7.73 31.88
C GLN A 321 -18.69 -7.47 31.51
N LYS A 322 -17.79 -8.44 31.74
CA LYS A 322 -16.36 -8.33 31.49
C LYS A 322 -15.95 -8.78 30.08
N THR A 323 -16.88 -9.24 29.24
CA THR A 323 -16.59 -9.54 27.83
C THR A 323 -16.55 -8.25 27.03
N LEU A 324 -16.00 -8.28 25.80
CA LEU A 324 -16.04 -7.13 24.89
C LEU A 324 -17.46 -6.61 24.72
N LEU A 325 -18.40 -7.51 24.49
CA LEU A 325 -19.80 -7.17 24.29
C LEU A 325 -20.45 -6.63 25.57
N GLY A 326 -20.18 -7.26 26.71
CA GLY A 326 -20.65 -6.77 28.01
C GLY A 326 -20.13 -5.38 28.33
N THR A 327 -18.87 -5.10 27.96
CA THR A 327 -18.23 -3.80 28.13
C THR A 327 -19.00 -2.73 27.34
N VAL A 328 -19.25 -2.98 26.06
CA VAL A 328 -20.06 -2.09 25.22
C VAL A 328 -21.46 -1.93 25.81
N LEU A 329 -22.20 -3.02 26.02
CA LEU A 329 -23.58 -2.99 26.52
C LEU A 329 -23.74 -2.32 27.90
N SER A 330 -22.68 -2.30 28.71
CA SER A 330 -22.69 -1.66 30.03
C SER A 330 -22.60 -0.13 29.99
N ILE A 331 -22.28 0.47 28.84
CA ILE A 331 -22.23 1.92 28.67
C ILE A 331 -23.65 2.48 28.85
N SER A 332 -23.79 3.34 29.86
CA SER A 332 -25.08 3.87 30.30
C SER A 332 -24.94 5.30 30.83
N CYS A 333 -26.05 6.02 30.85
CA CYS A 333 -26.15 7.31 31.53
C CYS A 333 -26.44 7.17 33.04
N LEU A 334 -26.51 5.95 33.57
CA LEU A 334 -26.72 5.66 34.99
C LEU A 334 -25.40 5.58 35.75
N LEU A 335 -25.46 5.81 37.06
CA LEU A 335 -24.32 5.64 37.96
C LEU A 335 -23.80 4.20 37.94
N LYS A 336 -22.48 4.03 37.79
CA LYS A 336 -21.81 2.73 37.89
C LYS A 336 -21.88 2.15 39.31
N THR A 337 -21.92 3.01 40.33
CA THR A 337 -22.05 2.61 41.74
C THR A 337 -23.26 3.31 42.36
N PRO A 338 -24.30 2.57 42.77
CA PRO A 338 -25.47 3.14 43.43
C PRO A 338 -25.08 3.95 44.67
N GLY A 339 -25.58 5.18 44.78
CA GLY A 339 -25.37 6.04 45.95
C GLY A 339 -24.08 6.87 45.96
N VAL A 340 -23.16 6.66 45.02
CA VAL A 340 -21.99 7.54 44.84
C VAL A 340 -22.37 8.67 43.89
N VAL A 341 -22.59 9.87 44.43
CA VAL A 341 -23.01 11.07 43.68
C VAL A 341 -21.81 11.85 43.11
N GLU A 342 -20.60 11.56 43.60
CA GLU A 342 -19.38 12.21 43.12
C GLU A 342 -19.09 11.78 41.67
N GLY A 343 -19.17 12.74 40.75
CA GLY A 343 -18.71 12.56 39.38
C GLY A 343 -19.75 12.09 38.35
N HIS A 344 -21.04 12.42 38.50
CA HIS A 344 -21.99 12.22 37.40
C HIS A 344 -21.60 13.11 36.21
N GLY A 345 -20.92 12.54 35.20
CA GLY A 345 -20.42 13.26 34.02
C GLY A 345 -21.49 14.01 33.24
N PHE A 346 -22.77 13.64 33.42
CA PHE A 346 -23.90 14.29 32.76
C PHE A 346 -24.71 15.25 33.64
N PHE A 347 -24.46 15.42 34.94
CA PHE A 347 -25.20 16.38 35.77
C PHE A 347 -24.28 16.91 36.88
N LEU A 348 -23.59 18.02 36.60
CA LEU A 348 -22.50 18.50 37.44
C LEU A 348 -22.96 19.18 38.74
N ASN A 349 -24.22 19.62 38.85
CA ASN A 349 -24.84 20.13 40.09
C ASN A 349 -26.38 20.12 39.98
N PRO A 350 -27.05 18.95 39.97
CA PRO A 350 -28.49 18.86 39.69
C PRO A 350 -29.35 19.70 40.64
N SER A 351 -28.92 19.88 41.90
CA SER A 351 -29.64 20.72 42.88
C SER A 351 -29.48 22.24 42.66
N ARG A 352 -28.56 22.67 41.80
CA ARG A 352 -28.32 24.10 41.48
C ARG A 352 -28.73 24.47 40.05
N SER A 353 -29.02 23.49 39.20
CA SER A 353 -29.47 23.70 37.83
C SER A 353 -30.94 24.09 37.79
N SER A 354 -31.31 24.97 36.86
CA SER A 354 -32.71 25.30 36.62
C SER A 354 -33.45 24.11 35.98
N PRO A 355 -34.78 24.00 36.15
CA PRO A 355 -35.58 22.94 35.52
C PRO A 355 -35.43 22.90 33.99
N GLN A 356 -35.22 24.05 33.35
CA GLN A 356 -35.03 24.14 31.91
C GLN A 356 -33.67 23.58 31.49
N GLU A 357 -32.59 23.91 32.20
CA GLU A 357 -31.25 23.35 31.93
C GLU A 357 -31.24 21.83 32.11
N MET A 358 -31.85 21.33 33.18
CA MET A 358 -32.00 19.88 33.42
C MET A 358 -32.72 19.20 32.27
N LYS A 359 -33.83 19.78 31.79
CA LYS A 359 -34.62 19.22 30.68
C LYS A 359 -33.86 19.20 29.36
N VAL A 360 -33.07 20.24 29.07
CA VAL A 360 -32.21 20.28 27.88
C VAL A 360 -31.14 19.20 27.97
N GLN A 361 -30.48 19.07 29.12
CA GLN A 361 -29.44 18.06 29.34
C GLN A 361 -29.99 16.64 29.23
N GLU A 362 -31.15 16.36 29.83
CA GLU A 362 -31.87 15.09 29.70
C GLU A 362 -32.23 14.78 28.24
N SER A 363 -32.75 15.77 27.50
CA SER A 363 -33.07 15.63 26.08
C SER A 363 -31.84 15.25 25.25
N ASN A 364 -30.69 15.88 25.51
CA ASN A 364 -29.43 15.58 24.84
C ASN A 364 -28.97 14.15 25.13
N ILE A 365 -28.98 13.74 26.40
CA ILE A 365 -28.63 12.37 26.81
C ILE A 365 -29.56 11.36 26.11
N HIS A 366 -30.86 11.62 26.07
CA HIS A 366 -31.82 10.74 25.40
C HIS A 366 -31.60 10.64 23.90
N GLN A 367 -31.24 11.73 23.22
CA GLN A 367 -30.92 11.70 21.80
C GLN A 367 -29.69 10.83 21.53
N VAL A 368 -28.62 11.00 22.30
CA VAL A 368 -27.39 10.20 22.18
C VAL A 368 -27.67 8.73 22.51
N ARG A 369 -28.43 8.46 23.58
CA ARG A 369 -28.87 7.09 23.95
C ARG A 369 -29.67 6.42 22.84
N LYS A 370 -30.59 7.14 22.17
CA LYS A 370 -31.36 6.59 21.04
C LYS A 370 -30.43 6.17 19.89
N ARG A 371 -29.45 7.01 19.55
CA ARG A 371 -28.44 6.67 18.52
C ARG A 371 -27.64 5.44 18.93
N TYR A 372 -27.16 5.41 20.18
CA TYR A 372 -26.42 4.29 20.75
C TYR A 372 -27.19 2.96 20.67
N ILE A 373 -28.45 2.95 21.14
CA ILE A 373 -29.33 1.76 21.07
C ILE A 373 -29.56 1.34 19.62
N CYS A 374 -29.77 2.28 18.70
CA CYS A 374 -29.97 1.98 17.29
C CYS A 374 -28.74 1.26 16.69
N SER A 375 -27.53 1.79 16.92
CA SER A 375 -26.28 1.16 16.49
C SER A 375 -26.11 -0.24 17.06
N MET A 376 -26.40 -0.41 18.36
CA MET A 376 -26.40 -1.72 19.01
C MET A 376 -27.37 -2.69 18.35
N CYS A 377 -28.63 -2.31 18.18
CA CYS A 377 -29.62 -3.15 17.51
C CYS A 377 -29.18 -3.57 16.11
N THR A 378 -28.54 -2.68 15.35
CA THR A 378 -27.99 -3.03 14.03
C THR A 378 -26.90 -4.09 14.12
N ILE A 379 -25.97 -3.98 15.07
CA ILE A 379 -24.91 -4.97 15.30
C ILE A 379 -25.52 -6.34 15.66
N PHE A 380 -26.48 -6.37 16.60
CA PHE A 380 -27.09 -7.62 17.08
C PHE A 380 -28.05 -8.30 16.09
N MET A 381 -28.68 -7.53 15.21
CA MET A 381 -29.64 -8.08 14.25
C MET A 381 -28.95 -8.71 13.02
N LEU A 382 -27.61 -8.72 12.97
CA LEU A 382 -26.87 -9.37 11.90
C LEU A 382 -26.86 -10.91 12.05
N PRO A 383 -26.96 -11.66 10.94
CA PRO A 383 -27.07 -13.12 10.97
C PRO A 383 -25.96 -13.84 11.74
N GLY A 384 -24.73 -13.30 11.73
CA GLY A 384 -23.57 -13.88 12.41
C GLY A 384 -23.69 -13.92 13.94
N LEU A 385 -24.37 -12.95 14.54
CA LEU A 385 -24.61 -12.89 16.00
C LEU A 385 -25.98 -13.49 16.40
N LYS A 386 -26.95 -13.49 15.47
CA LYS A 386 -28.31 -14.02 15.71
C LYS A 386 -28.34 -15.49 16.13
N PHE A 387 -27.45 -16.33 15.62
CA PHE A 387 -27.46 -17.77 15.94
C PHE A 387 -27.03 -18.10 17.36
N HIS A 388 -26.19 -17.27 18.00
CA HIS A 388 -25.74 -17.51 19.36
C HIS A 388 -26.63 -16.88 20.44
N PHE A 389 -27.31 -15.78 20.13
CA PHE A 389 -28.21 -15.12 21.10
C PHE A 389 -29.59 -15.79 21.24
N CYS A 390 -30.02 -16.64 20.30
CA CYS A 390 -31.25 -17.42 20.45
C CYS A 390 -31.10 -18.65 21.36
N VAL A 391 -29.90 -18.92 21.90
CA VAL A 391 -29.63 -20.06 22.81
C VAL A 391 -29.44 -19.62 24.26
N PHE A 392 -29.59 -18.32 24.57
CA PHE A 392 -29.57 -17.78 25.93
C PHE A 392 -30.93 -17.25 26.39
#